data_AF-A0A1Q9WFD7-F1
#
_entry.id   AF-A0A1Q9WFD7-F1
#
_cell.length_a   1.000
_cell.length_b   1.000
_cell.length_c   1.000
_cell.angle_alpha   90.00
_cell.angle_beta   90.00
_cell.angle_gamma   90.00
#
_symmetry.space_group_name_H-M   'P 1'
#
loop_
_entity.id
_entity.type
_entity.pdbx_description
1 polymer ?
#
loop_
_entity_poly.entity_id
_entity_poly.type
_entity_poly.pdbx_seq_one_letter_code
_entity_poly.pdbx_strand_id
1 'polypeptide(L)' 'MKIRFIRVLGIRARSPVVLAAANDYLVHWQPRDGWTCNCSPDTYPDCPHIPAVESLLDPKVTHTTNQ' A
#
# COMPACT_ATOMS: atom_id res chain seq x y z
N MET A 1 -9.31 12.92 -0.79
CA MET A 1 -8.04 12.28 -0.34
C MET A 1 -6.98 12.51 -1.39
N LYS A 2 -5.79 12.97 -0.99
CA LYS A 2 -4.66 13.19 -1.90
C LYS A 2 -3.69 12.02 -1.78
N ILE A 3 -3.50 11.26 -2.84
CA ILE A 3 -2.60 10.08 -2.83
C ILE A 3 -1.30 10.43 -3.57
N ARG A 4 -0.17 10.04 -2.98
CA ARG A 4 1.18 10.21 -3.53
C ARG A 4 1.96 8.91 -3.33
N PHE A 5 2.35 8.25 -4.40
CA PHE A 5 3.27 7.12 -4.31
C PHE A 5 4.67 7.65 -3.98
N ILE A 6 5.21 7.24 -2.83
CA ILE A 6 6.55 7.61 -2.40
C ILE A 6 7.56 6.69 -3.09
N ARG A 7 7.26 5.37 -3.12
CA ARG A 7 8.13 4.36 -3.71
C ARG A 7 7.34 3.12 -4.10
N VAL A 8 7.66 2.55 -5.25
CA VAL A 8 7.23 1.21 -5.68
C VAL A 8 8.47 0.40 -6.00
N LEU A 9 8.70 -0.70 -5.29
CA LEU A 9 9.80 -1.63 -5.52
C LEU A 9 9.26 -2.95 -6.03
N GLY A 10 9.68 -3.37 -7.23
CA GLY A 10 9.12 -4.55 -7.91
C GLY A 10 10.14 -5.45 -8.62
N ILE A 11 9.62 -6.61 -9.07
CA ILE A 11 10.14 -7.75 -9.87
C ILE A 11 11.57 -8.26 -9.58
N ARG A 12 12.58 -7.39 -9.49
CA ARG A 12 13.96 -7.78 -9.16
C ARG A 12 14.31 -7.55 -7.69
N ALA A 13 13.41 -6.97 -6.91
CA ALA A 13 13.58 -6.83 -5.48
C ALA A 13 13.40 -8.19 -4.80
N ARG A 14 14.33 -8.55 -3.90
CA ARG A 14 14.23 -9.76 -3.06
C ARG A 14 12.93 -9.78 -2.23
N SER A 15 12.34 -8.62 -1.98
CA SER A 15 11.02 -8.44 -1.38
C SER A 15 10.37 -7.21 -2.01
N PRO A 16 9.33 -7.37 -2.86
CA PRO A 16 8.62 -6.22 -3.42
C PRO A 16 7.88 -5.47 -2.32
N VAL A 17 7.79 -4.15 -2.43
CA VAL A 17 7.19 -3.27 -1.40
C VAL A 17 6.53 -2.09 -2.08
N VAL A 18 5.35 -1.69 -1.60
CA VAL A 18 4.71 -0.42 -1.98
C VAL A 18 4.68 0.50 -0.78
N LEU A 19 5.07 1.76 -0.97
CA LEU A 19 4.92 2.81 0.02
C LEU A 19 4.26 4.04 -0.62
N ALA A 20 3.11 4.42 -0.08
CA ALA A 20 2.34 5.59 -0.51
C ALA A 20 1.99 6.47 0.70
N ALA A 21 1.83 7.76 0.45
CA ALA A 21 1.16 8.67 1.36
C ALA A 21 -0.25 8.93 0.85
N ALA A 22 -1.25 8.73 1.71
CA ALA A 22 -2.64 9.09 1.47
C ALA A 22 -3.03 10.14 2.51
N ASN A 23 -3.18 11.38 2.06
CA ASN A 23 -3.15 12.58 2.92
C ASN A 23 -1.80 12.65 3.67
N ASP A 24 -1.83 12.63 5.01
CA ASP A 24 -0.65 12.62 5.88
C ASP A 24 -0.36 11.23 6.48
N TYR A 25 -1.09 10.20 6.03
CA TYR A 25 -0.94 8.82 6.50
C TYR A 25 -0.11 8.00 5.53
N LEU A 26 0.79 7.18 6.06
CA LEU A 26 1.58 6.22 5.32
C LEU A 26 0.79 4.93 5.15
N VAL A 27 0.70 4.49 3.90
CA VAL A 27 0.11 3.23 3.47
C VAL A 27 1.22 2.39 2.88
N HIS A 28 1.33 1.16 3.36
CA HIS A 28 2.45 0.30 3.07
C HIS A 28 1.98 -1.11 2.79
N TRP A 29 2.52 -1.71 1.73
CA TRP A 29 2.27 -3.10 1.37
C TRP A 29 3.56 -3.90 1.35
N GLN A 30 3.51 -5.10 1.93
CA GLN A 30 4.54 -6.13 1.76
C GLN A 30 3.90 -7.51 1.53
N PRO A 31 4.57 -8.43 0.81
CA PRO A 31 4.04 -9.76 0.52
C PRO A 31 3.64 -10.59 1.75
N ARG A 32 4.32 -10.41 2.87
CA ARG A 32 4.07 -11.21 4.09
C ARG A 32 3.00 -10.60 4.99
N ASP A 33 3.00 -9.27 5.11
CA ASP A 33 2.17 -8.55 6.07
C ASP A 33 0.93 -7.93 5.43
N GLY A 34 0.82 -7.99 4.10
CA GLY A 34 -0.26 -7.36 3.34
C GLY A 34 -0.21 -5.85 3.45
N TRP A 35 -1.38 -5.23 3.45
CA TRP A 35 -1.51 -3.78 3.60
C TRP A 35 -1.56 -3.35 5.05
N THR A 36 -0.85 -2.27 5.34
CA THR A 36 -0.82 -1.59 6.63
C THR A 36 -1.00 -0.09 6.40
N CYS A 37 -1.64 0.58 7.36
CA CYS A 37 -1.76 2.03 7.38
C CYS A 37 -1.48 2.53 8.79
N ASN A 38 -0.80 3.67 8.90
CA ASN A 38 -0.47 4.28 10.19
C ASN A 38 -1.55 5.23 10.73
N CYS A 39 -2.75 5.25 10.15
CA CYS A 39 -3.84 6.08 10.67
C CYS A 39 -4.36 5.52 12.01
N SER A 40 -4.81 6.41 12.90
CA SER A 40 -5.39 5.99 14.18
C SER A 40 -6.76 5.31 13.97
N PRO A 41 -6.99 4.11 14.54
CA PRO A 41 -8.31 3.46 14.53
C PRO A 41 -9.41 4.29 15.19
N ASP A 42 -9.07 5.14 16.16
CA ASP A 42 -10.04 6.01 16.85
C ASP A 42 -10.61 7.08 15.92
N THR A 43 -9.82 7.50 14.93
CA THR A 43 -10.23 8.51 13.93
C THR A 43 -10.82 7.85 12.69
N TYR A 44 -10.28 6.68 12.31
CA TYR A 44 -10.71 5.93 11.13
C TYR A 44 -10.89 4.46 11.50
N PRO A 45 -12.04 4.09 12.09
CA PRO A 45 -12.35 2.70 12.43
C PRO A 45 -12.28 1.79 11.19
N ASP A 46 -12.78 2.30 10.07
CA ASP A 46 -12.66 1.70 8.75
C ASP A 46 -11.69 2.55 7.92
N CYS A 47 -10.42 2.11 7.84
CA CYS A 47 -9.37 2.89 7.17
C CYS A 47 -9.66 3.07 5.66
N PRO A 48 -9.92 4.31 5.19
CA PRO A 48 -10.23 4.56 3.78
C PRO A 48 -8.97 4.64 2.90
N HIS A 49 -7.77 4.68 3.50
CA HIS A 49 -6.51 4.95 2.81
C HIS A 49 -6.03 3.76 1.99
N ILE A 50 -6.11 2.54 2.56
CA ILE A 50 -5.70 1.29 1.90
C ILE A 50 -6.49 1.06 0.60
N PRO A 51 -7.83 0.99 0.61
CA PRO A 51 -8.59 0.69 -0.60
C PRO A 51 -8.41 1.75 -1.70
N ALA A 52 -8.18 3.00 -1.32
CA ALA A 52 -7.92 4.04 -2.29
C ALA A 52 -6.53 3.95 -2.93
N VAL A 53 -5.50 3.57 -2.17
CA VAL A 53 -4.18 3.27 -2.75
C VAL A 53 -4.28 2.04 -3.66
N GLU A 54 -4.97 0.98 -3.24
CA GLU A 54 -5.20 -0.22 -4.05
C GLU A 54 -5.89 0.09 -5.37
N SER A 55 -6.93 0.93 -5.37
CA SER A 55 -7.68 1.29 -6.58
C SER A 55 -6.84 2.01 -7.65
N LEU A 56 -5.69 2.57 -7.27
CA LEU A 56 -4.77 3.25 -8.16
C LEU A 56 -3.62 2.35 -8.64
N LEU A 57 -3.48 1.15 -8.09
CA LEU A 57 -2.43 0.20 -8.46
C LEU A 57 -2.94 -0.81 -9.48
N ASP A 58 -2.05 -1.16 -10.42
CA ASP A 58 -2.30 -2.33 -11.27
C ASP A 58 -2.28 -3.60 -10.39
N PRO A 59 -3.24 -4.53 -10.54
CA PRO A 59 -3.29 -5.77 -9.76
C PRO A 59 -1.99 -6.57 -9.77
N LYS A 60 -1.17 -6.44 -10.83
CA LYS A 60 0.14 -7.11 -10.94
C LYS A 60 1.20 -6.58 -9.97
N VAL A 61 0.99 -5.41 -9.36
CA VAL A 61 1.96 -4.81 -8.43
C VAL A 61 2.01 -5.59 -7.11
N THR A 62 0.86 -6.05 -6.62
CA THR A 62 0.74 -6.80 -5.36
C THR A 62 0.58 -8.31 -5.57
N HIS A 63 0.27 -8.77 -6.80
CA HIS A 63 0.35 -10.18 -7.15
C HIS A 63 1.82 -10.64 -7.17
N THR A 64 2.27 -11.28 -6.10
CA THR A 64 3.45 -12.14 -6.16
C THR A 64 3.13 -13.33 -7.07
N THR A 65 3.66 -13.31 -8.29
CA THR A 65 3.71 -14.51 -9.13
C THR A 65 4.59 -15.54 -8.41
N ASN A 66 3.98 -16.41 -7.60
CA ASN A 66 4.59 -17.69 -7.25
C ASN A 66 4.51 -18.55 -8.52
N GLN A 67 5.52 -18.42 -9.39
CA GLN A 67 5.87 -19.44 -10.38
C GLN A 67 7.26 -19.98 -10.02
#